data_AF-Q178S8-F1
#
_entry.id   AF-Q178S8-F1
#
_cell.length_a   1.000
_cell.length_b   1.000
_cell.length_c   1.000
_cell.angle_alpha   90.00
_cell.angle_beta   90.00
_cell.angle_gamma   90.00
#
_symmetry.space_group_name_H-M   'P 1'
#
loop_
_entity.id
_entity.type
_entity.pdbx_description
1 polymer ?
#
loop_
_entity_poly.entity_id
_entity_poly.type
_entity_poly.pdbx_seq_one_letter_code
_entity_poly.pdbx_strand_id
1 'polypeptide(L)'
;MQIECIIVLTSLIAAASAGWRLQTVDDLLRNRNKCVKILNMQDDLQEEFGLFDFPDQDSAKCVFKCIMNRMGLFSDKRGPHVGRLVKQMKFASMSSTKAIRDEILNCAYQDMEMDPEDVCDRAYALYQCIQNSNLLQLKSPETVKT
;
A
#
# COMPACT_ATOMS: atom_id res chain seq x y z
N MET A 1 -58.82 12.03 9.09
CA MET A 1 -57.94 10.95 8.58
C MET A 1 -56.74 11.63 7.94
N GLN A 2 -55.66 11.78 8.70
CA GLN A 2 -54.43 12.47 8.26
C GLN A 2 -53.55 11.45 7.53
N ILE A 3 -53.40 11.61 6.22
CA ILE A 3 -52.44 10.86 5.41
C ILE A 3 -51.24 11.78 5.26
N GLU A 4 -50.25 11.61 6.12
CA GLU A 4 -48.97 12.30 5.95
C GLU A 4 -48.19 11.62 4.83
N CYS A 5 -48.00 12.35 3.74
CA CYS A 5 -47.15 11.97 2.63
C CYS A 5 -45.68 12.02 3.07
N ILE A 6 -45.14 10.91 3.59
CA ILE A 6 -43.71 10.77 3.83
C ILE A 6 -43.02 10.65 2.45
N ILE A 7 -42.57 11.78 1.93
CA ILE A 7 -41.66 11.84 0.79
C ILE A 7 -40.29 11.39 1.29
N VAL A 8 -40.01 10.09 1.19
CA VAL A 8 -38.66 9.57 1.39
C VAL A 8 -37.81 10.04 0.20
N LEU A 9 -37.18 11.21 0.34
CA LEU A 9 -36.07 11.65 -0.51
C LEU A 9 -34.90 10.71 -0.27
N THR A 10 -34.92 9.53 -0.91
CA THR A 10 -33.71 8.73 -1.07
C THR A 10 -32.78 9.48 -2.01
N SER A 11 -31.92 10.34 -1.45
CA SER A 11 -30.76 10.82 -2.18
C SER A 11 -29.90 9.60 -2.52
N LEU A 12 -29.97 9.17 -3.78
CA LEU A 12 -28.97 8.28 -4.36
C LEU A 12 -27.65 9.07 -4.35
N ILE A 13 -26.91 8.98 -3.26
CA ILE A 13 -25.49 9.26 -3.29
C ILE A 13 -24.91 8.12 -4.12
N ALA A 14 -24.78 8.35 -5.43
CA ALA A 14 -23.93 7.55 -6.27
C ALA A 14 -22.51 7.75 -5.73
N ALA A 15 -22.15 6.95 -4.73
CA ALA A 15 -20.76 6.79 -4.32
C ALA A 15 -20.07 6.24 -5.56
N ALA A 16 -19.40 7.12 -6.31
CA ALA A 16 -18.49 6.71 -7.36
C ALA A 16 -17.41 5.89 -6.65
N SER A 17 -17.62 4.57 -6.54
CA SER A 17 -16.56 3.65 -6.18
C SER A 17 -15.65 3.59 -7.39
N ALA A 18 -14.83 4.62 -7.58
CA ALA A 18 -13.72 4.56 -8.50
C ALA A 18 -12.89 3.35 -8.05
N GLY A 19 -12.90 2.30 -8.88
CA GLY A 19 -12.17 1.08 -8.59
C GLY A 19 -10.69 1.41 -8.35
N TRP A 20 -10.02 0.59 -7.54
CA TRP A 20 -8.59 0.76 -7.32
C TRP A 20 -7.82 0.66 -8.64
N ARG A 21 -6.84 1.56 -8.83
CA ARG A 21 -5.94 1.60 -9.99
C ARG A 21 -4.49 1.33 -9.59
N LEU A 22 -3.68 0.89 -10.55
CA LEU A 22 -2.23 0.84 -10.39
C LEU A 22 -1.68 2.20 -9.98
N GLN A 23 -0.71 2.17 -9.07
CA GLN A 23 -0.04 3.35 -8.54
C GLN A 23 1.28 3.54 -9.26
N THR A 24 1.58 4.78 -9.66
CA THR A 24 2.82 5.13 -10.37
C THR A 24 3.91 5.60 -9.40
N VAL A 25 5.11 5.84 -9.94
CA VAL A 25 6.20 6.49 -9.18
C VAL A 25 5.77 7.88 -8.70
N ASP A 26 5.04 8.64 -9.52
CA ASP A 26 4.52 9.96 -9.12
C ASP A 26 3.51 9.86 -7.96
N ASP A 27 2.66 8.82 -7.95
CA ASP A 27 1.76 8.58 -6.82
C ASP A 27 2.54 8.27 -5.55
N LEU A 28 3.60 7.46 -5.64
CA LEU A 28 4.48 7.14 -4.52
C LEU A 28 5.14 8.40 -3.96
N LEU A 29 5.79 9.22 -4.80
CA LEU A 29 6.43 10.47 -4.40
C LEU A 29 5.44 11.44 -3.76
N ARG A 30 4.27 11.61 -4.40
CA ARG A 30 3.20 12.49 -3.87
C ARG A 30 2.71 12.02 -2.51
N ASN A 31 2.52 10.72 -2.32
CA ASN A 31 2.05 10.16 -1.06
C ASN A 31 3.13 10.20 0.02
N ARG A 32 4.40 9.94 -0.32
CA ARG A 32 5.55 10.11 0.57
C ARG A 32 5.61 11.52 1.14
N ASN A 33 5.60 12.54 0.28
CA ASN A 33 5.65 13.95 0.70
C ASN A 33 4.46 14.33 1.59
N LYS A 34 3.27 13.80 1.32
CA LYS A 34 2.09 14.01 2.18
C LYS A 34 2.25 13.34 3.54
N CYS A 35 2.77 12.11 3.58
CA CYS A 35 2.91 11.33 4.80
C CYS A 35 3.98 11.89 5.72
N VAL A 36 5.14 12.29 5.18
CA VAL A 36 6.21 12.96 5.94
C VAL A 36 5.68 14.22 6.62
N LYS A 37 4.97 15.07 5.86
CA LYS A 37 4.35 16.31 6.40
C LYS A 37 3.33 16.04 7.50
N ILE A 38 2.47 15.04 7.34
CA ILE A 38 1.43 14.72 8.32
C ILE A 38 2.04 14.17 9.62
N LEU A 39 3.14 13.42 9.50
CA LEU A 39 3.82 12.82 10.64
C LEU A 39 4.89 13.73 11.24
N ASN A 40 5.01 14.97 10.76
CA ASN A 40 6.02 15.95 11.19
C ASN A 40 7.45 15.37 11.23
N MET A 41 7.78 14.46 10.30
CA MET A 41 9.17 14.04 10.16
C MET A 41 9.99 15.19 9.60
N GLN A 42 11.15 15.44 10.21
CA GLN A 42 12.07 16.47 9.74
C GLN A 42 12.57 16.11 8.33
N ASP A 43 12.76 17.15 7.50
CA ASP A 43 13.04 17.02 6.07
C ASP A 43 14.40 16.33 5.77
N ASP A 44 15.30 16.28 6.74
CA ASP A 44 16.62 15.65 6.70
C ASP A 44 16.56 14.12 6.57
N LEU A 45 15.49 13.46 7.03
CA LEU A 45 15.23 12.03 6.73
C LEU A 45 14.73 11.81 5.28
N GLN A 46 14.45 12.84 4.47
CA GLN A 46 13.88 12.64 3.12
C GLN A 46 14.92 12.43 2.02
N GLU A 47 16.10 13.06 2.15
CA GLU A 47 17.12 13.07 1.08
C GLU A 47 18.03 11.83 1.08
N GLU A 48 18.16 11.14 2.21
CA GLU A 48 19.11 10.03 2.35
C GLU A 48 18.59 8.69 1.82
N PHE A 49 17.28 8.56 1.58
CA PHE A 49 16.63 7.29 1.29
C PHE A 49 16.07 7.18 -0.13
N GLY A 50 16.47 6.12 -0.83
CA GLY A 50 15.89 5.73 -2.11
C GLY A 50 14.36 5.61 -2.05
N LEU A 51 13.70 5.63 -3.22
CA LEU A 51 12.23 5.57 -3.37
C LEU A 51 11.55 4.42 -2.60
N PHE A 52 12.30 3.36 -2.29
CA PHE A 52 11.85 2.20 -1.53
C PHE A 52 12.87 1.76 -0.48
N ASP A 53 13.66 2.68 0.09
CA ASP A 53 14.66 2.34 1.11
C ASP A 53 14.30 2.99 2.44
N PHE A 54 13.32 2.44 3.14
CA PHE A 54 12.88 3.00 4.43
C PHE A 54 13.74 2.39 5.55
N PRO A 55 14.36 3.20 6.42
CA PRO A 55 15.13 2.66 7.54
C PRO A 55 14.20 2.02 8.57
N ASP A 56 14.75 1.11 9.37
CA ASP A 56 14.06 0.45 10.49
C ASP A 56 13.99 1.40 11.71
N GLN A 57 13.23 2.47 11.55
CA GLN A 57 12.97 3.48 12.57
C GLN A 57 11.46 3.70 12.66
N ASP A 58 10.89 3.83 13.86
CA ASP A 58 9.44 3.89 14.06
C ASP A 58 8.76 4.98 13.22
N SER A 59 9.40 6.13 13.09
CA SER A 59 8.94 7.24 12.25
C SER A 59 8.85 6.84 10.76
N ALA A 60 9.88 6.18 10.23
CA ALA A 60 9.92 5.69 8.85
C ALA A 60 8.92 4.56 8.59
N LYS A 61 8.74 3.63 9.55
CA LYS A 61 7.70 2.58 9.48
C LYS A 61 6.30 3.18 9.34
N CYS A 62 6.00 4.20 10.15
CA CYS A 62 4.71 4.87 10.08
C CYS A 62 4.51 5.70 8.80
N VAL A 63 5.57 6.28 8.24
CA VAL A 63 5.52 6.88 6.89
C VAL A 63 5.21 5.81 5.85
N PHE A 64 5.88 4.66 5.88
CA PHE A 64 5.61 3.56 4.96
C PHE A 64 4.15 3.09 5.04
N LYS A 65 3.64 2.83 6.26
CA LYS A 65 2.22 2.51 6.50
C LYS A 65 1.29 3.58 5.90
N CYS A 66 1.57 4.86 6.12
CA CYS A 66 0.77 5.95 5.59
C CYS A 66 0.73 5.93 4.05
N ILE A 67 1.87 5.70 3.39
CA ILE A 67 1.97 5.60 1.93
C ILE A 67 1.10 4.43 1.43
N MET A 68 1.25 3.25 2.02
CA MET A 68 0.52 2.04 1.63
C MET A 68 -0.99 2.18 1.82
N ASN A 69 -1.43 2.86 2.88
CA ASN A 69 -2.84 3.20 3.08
C ASN A 69 -3.38 4.13 1.99
N ARG A 70 -2.63 5.20 1.67
CA ARG A 70 -3.04 6.17 0.64
C ARG A 70 -3.09 5.55 -0.76
N MET A 71 -2.18 4.62 -1.04
CA MET A 71 -2.15 3.81 -2.25
C MET A 71 -3.21 2.70 -2.26
N GLY A 72 -3.92 2.50 -1.14
CA GLY A 72 -4.95 1.48 -0.98
C GLY A 72 -4.41 0.05 -1.02
N LEU A 73 -3.13 -0.14 -0.72
CA LEU A 73 -2.44 -1.43 -0.69
C LEU A 73 -2.47 -2.08 0.69
N PHE A 74 -2.69 -1.28 1.73
CA PHE A 74 -2.80 -1.71 3.12
C PHE A 74 -3.98 -0.98 3.78
N SER A 75 -4.47 -1.50 4.90
CA SER A 75 -5.40 -0.81 5.78
C SER A 75 -5.15 -1.18 7.22
N ASP A 76 -5.30 -0.22 8.13
CA ASP A 76 -4.99 -0.43 9.55
C ASP A 76 -5.83 -1.57 10.18
N LYS A 77 -7.07 -1.75 9.71
CA LYS A 77 -7.99 -2.78 10.23
C LYS A 77 -7.81 -4.16 9.61
N ARG A 78 -7.58 -4.25 8.30
CA ARG A 78 -7.57 -5.53 7.57
C ARG A 78 -6.17 -5.96 7.11
N GLY A 79 -5.16 -5.15 7.37
CA GLY A 79 -3.81 -5.36 6.89
C GLY A 79 -3.71 -5.26 5.36
N PRO A 80 -2.85 -6.10 4.72
CA PRO A 80 -2.55 -6.00 3.30
C PRO A 80 -3.74 -6.38 2.39
N HIS A 81 -3.92 -5.58 1.34
CA HIS A 81 -4.86 -5.93 0.28
C HIS A 81 -4.17 -6.79 -0.79
N VAL A 82 -4.03 -8.09 -0.52
CA VAL A 82 -3.30 -9.08 -1.36
C VAL A 82 -3.59 -8.92 -2.86
N GLY A 83 -4.85 -8.83 -3.27
CA GLY A 83 -5.20 -8.71 -4.69
C GLY A 83 -4.68 -7.44 -5.38
N ARG A 84 -4.52 -6.33 -4.65
CA ARG A 84 -3.97 -5.07 -5.19
C ARG A 84 -2.45 -5.10 -5.19
N LEU A 85 -1.84 -5.67 -4.15
CA LEU A 85 -0.40 -5.92 -4.09
C LEU A 85 0.07 -6.81 -5.26
N VAL A 86 -0.64 -7.91 -5.52
CA VAL A 86 -0.33 -8.80 -6.66
C VAL A 86 -0.37 -8.03 -7.98
N LYS A 87 -1.42 -7.21 -8.21
CA LYS A 87 -1.53 -6.38 -9.42
C LYS A 87 -0.40 -5.36 -9.52
N GLN A 88 -0.11 -4.67 -8.42
CA GLN A 88 0.95 -3.65 -8.35
C GLN A 88 2.33 -4.25 -8.65
N MET A 89 2.66 -5.40 -8.04
CA MET A 89 3.97 -6.03 -8.23
C MET A 89 4.08 -6.75 -9.58
N LYS A 90 2.99 -7.34 -10.10
CA LYS A 90 3.02 -7.98 -11.41
C LYS A 90 3.37 -7.02 -12.55
N PHE A 91 3.05 -5.74 -12.38
CA PHE A 91 3.47 -4.70 -13.33
C PHE A 91 5.00 -4.52 -13.35
N ALA A 92 5.66 -4.67 -12.19
CA ALA A 92 7.10 -4.44 -12.02
C ALA A 92 7.97 -5.72 -12.08
N SER A 93 7.37 -6.91 -11.93
CA SER A 93 8.06 -8.19 -11.78
C SER A 93 7.91 -9.12 -12.99
N MET A 94 8.98 -9.85 -13.31
CA MET A 94 8.94 -10.94 -14.29
C MET A 94 8.29 -12.22 -13.74
N SER A 95 8.20 -12.37 -12.42
CA SER A 95 7.63 -13.54 -11.75
C SER A 95 6.19 -13.82 -12.17
N SER A 96 5.78 -15.09 -12.11
CA SER A 96 4.40 -15.47 -12.41
C SER A 96 3.44 -14.85 -11.39
N THR A 97 2.20 -14.56 -11.81
CA THR A 97 1.17 -14.02 -10.89
C THR A 97 0.95 -14.95 -9.69
N LYS A 98 1.08 -16.26 -9.90
CA LYS A 98 1.00 -17.25 -8.82
C LYS A 98 2.16 -17.10 -7.83
N ALA A 99 3.40 -17.07 -8.30
CA ALA A 99 4.57 -16.90 -7.43
C ALA A 99 4.47 -15.59 -6.62
N ILE A 100 4.08 -14.50 -7.28
CA ILE A 100 3.84 -13.21 -6.62
C ILE A 100 2.78 -13.30 -5.53
N ARG A 101 1.66 -13.99 -5.81
CA ARG A 101 0.57 -14.16 -4.85
C ARG A 101 0.99 -15.02 -3.67
N ASP A 102 1.64 -16.15 -3.93
CA ASP A 102 2.05 -17.10 -2.91
C ASP A 102 3.03 -16.43 -1.93
N GLU A 103 3.98 -15.65 -2.44
CA GLU A 103 4.93 -14.92 -1.59
C GLU A 103 4.28 -13.77 -0.80
N ILE A 104 3.37 -12.98 -1.41
CA ILE A 104 2.62 -11.98 -0.65
C ILE A 104 1.82 -12.64 0.47
N LEU A 105 1.19 -13.79 0.22
CA LEU A 105 0.44 -14.52 1.23
C LEU A 105 1.36 -15.04 2.33
N ASN A 106 2.54 -15.55 1.97
CA ASN A 106 3.57 -15.94 2.93
C ASN A 106 3.91 -14.75 3.83
N CYS A 107 4.37 -13.63 3.26
CA CYS A 107 4.73 -12.44 4.02
C CYS A 107 3.59 -11.79 4.81
N ALA A 108 2.35 -11.86 4.34
CA ALA A 108 1.19 -11.29 5.03
C ALA A 108 0.79 -12.06 6.29
N TYR A 109 1.17 -13.34 6.38
CA TYR A 109 0.67 -14.27 7.39
C TYR A 109 1.77 -15.05 8.11
N GLN A 110 3.04 -14.80 7.81
CA GLN A 110 4.18 -15.47 8.45
C GLN A 110 4.27 -15.14 9.95
N ASP A 111 3.93 -13.90 10.32
CA ASP A 111 4.05 -13.40 11.69
C ASP A 111 2.66 -13.02 12.28
N MET A 112 1.78 -14.01 12.44
CA MET A 112 0.47 -13.81 13.10
C MET A 112 0.59 -13.48 14.61
N GLU A 113 1.79 -13.46 15.17
CA GLU A 113 2.05 -13.15 16.58
C GLU A 113 2.17 -11.65 16.87
N MET A 114 2.26 -10.80 15.85
CA MET A 114 2.31 -9.34 16.03
C MET A 114 0.98 -8.78 16.55
N ASP A 115 1.08 -7.83 17.48
CA ASP A 115 -0.08 -7.13 18.03
C ASP A 115 -0.86 -6.44 16.89
N PRO A 116 -2.18 -6.66 16.77
CA PRO A 116 -3.02 -5.91 15.85
C PRO A 116 -2.92 -4.38 15.98
N GLU A 117 -2.52 -3.85 17.14
CA GLU A 117 -2.33 -2.42 17.39
C GLU A 117 -1.02 -1.86 16.83
N ASP A 118 -0.01 -2.71 16.58
CA ASP A 118 1.30 -2.33 16.02
C ASP A 118 1.25 -2.20 14.49
N VAL A 119 0.35 -1.34 14.01
CA VAL A 119 0.01 -1.25 12.58
C VAL A 119 1.20 -0.76 11.72
N CYS A 120 2.07 0.11 12.27
CA CYS A 120 3.25 0.57 11.55
C CYS A 120 4.25 -0.57 11.33
N ASP A 121 4.55 -1.34 12.39
CA ASP A 121 5.43 -2.51 12.32
C ASP A 121 4.87 -3.59 11.41
N ARG A 122 3.57 -3.89 11.48
CA ARG A 122 2.95 -4.88 10.58
C ARG A 122 3.05 -4.48 9.10
N ALA A 123 2.84 -3.20 8.78
CA ALA A 123 3.01 -2.73 7.41
C ALA A 123 4.47 -2.82 6.96
N TYR A 124 5.41 -2.51 7.86
CA TYR A 124 6.84 -2.53 7.56
C TYR A 124 7.42 -3.95 7.46
N ALA A 125 7.00 -4.88 8.32
CA ALA A 125 7.39 -6.29 8.27
C ALA A 125 6.99 -6.95 6.95
N LEU A 126 5.78 -6.65 6.45
CA LEU A 126 5.36 -7.06 5.11
C LEU A 126 6.33 -6.57 4.03
N TYR A 127 6.76 -5.30 4.12
CA TYR A 127 7.71 -4.71 3.19
C TYR A 127 9.07 -5.39 3.26
N GLN A 128 9.62 -5.60 4.46
CA GLN A 128 10.90 -6.27 4.65
C GLN A 128 10.86 -7.70 4.11
N CYS A 129 9.80 -8.45 4.40
CA CYS A 129 9.63 -9.81 3.89
C CYS A 129 9.59 -9.83 2.35
N ILE A 130 8.82 -8.94 1.72
CA ILE A 130 8.77 -8.84 0.26
C ILE A 130 10.12 -8.42 -0.34
N GLN A 131 10.84 -7.48 0.28
CA GLN A 131 12.16 -7.06 -0.18
C GLN A 131 13.19 -8.19 -0.12
N ASN A 132 13.13 -9.01 0.93
CA ASN A 132 14.00 -10.17 1.10
C ASN A 132 13.60 -11.37 0.21
N SER A 133 12.46 -11.27 -0.48
CA SER A 133 11.99 -12.29 -1.42
C SER A 133 12.61 -12.10 -2.81
N ASN A 134 12.65 -13.18 -3.60
CA ASN A 134 13.11 -13.14 -4.99
C ASN A 134 12.09 -12.54 -5.97
N LEU A 135 11.00 -11.91 -5.49
CA LEU A 135 9.95 -11.38 -6.37
C LEU A 135 10.38 -10.18 -7.19
N LEU A 136 11.30 -9.38 -6.67
CA LEU A 136 11.73 -8.11 -7.28
C LEU A 136 12.89 -8.30 -8.25
N GLN A 137 12.94 -9.43 -8.98
CA GLN A 137 13.69 -9.51 -10.22
C GLN A 137 13.07 -8.53 -11.22
N LEU A 138 13.56 -7.28 -11.16
CA LEU A 138 13.14 -6.18 -12.00
C LEU A 138 13.36 -6.57 -13.46
N LYS A 139 12.45 -6.14 -14.35
CA LYS A 139 12.75 -6.15 -15.77
C LYS A 139 14.01 -5.32 -15.98
N SER A 140 15.03 -5.88 -16.63
CA SER A 140 16.13 -5.06 -17.14
C SER A 140 15.55 -3.97 -18.04
N PRO A 141 16.13 -2.75 -18.04
CA PRO A 141 15.64 -1.61 -18.84
C PRO A 141 15.65 -1.86 -20.36
N GLU A 142 16.13 -3.01 -20.84
CA GLU A 142 16.20 -3.35 -22.26
C GLU A 142 14.88 -3.87 -22.86
N THR A 143 13.85 -4.20 -22.05
CA THR A 143 12.58 -4.78 -22.57
C THR A 143 11.45 -3.78 -22.78
N VAL A 144 11.71 -2.47 -22.64
CA VAL A 144 10.77 -1.39 -23.04
C VAL A 144 11.35 -0.63 -24.22
N LYS A 145 11.53 -1.31 -25.35
CA LYS A 145 11.53 -0.68 -26.66
C LYS A 145 10.60 -1.48 -27.56
N THR A 146 9.60 -0.76 -28.05
CA THR A 146 8.72 -1.07 -29.19
C THR A 146 9.48 -1.66 -30.36
#